data_AF-A0A699X893-F1
#
_entry.id   AF-A0A699X893-F1
#
_cell.length_a   1.000
_cell.length_b   1.000
_cell.length_c   1.000
_cell.angle_alpha   90.00
_cell.angle_beta   90.00
_cell.angle_gamma   90.00
#
_symmetry.space_group_name_H-M   'P 1'
#
loop_
_entity.id
_entity.type
_entity.pdbx_description
1 polymer ?
#
loop_
_entity_poly.entity_id
_entity_poly.type
_entity_poly.pdbx_seq_one_letter_code
_entity_poly.pdbx_strand_id
1 'polypeptide(L)' 'AHISAKKEEDKSEGKQLKDVPIVQDFPEVFLEELPGLPPARPVEFQIDLIPGAAPVARSPYRLSPSEMKELSEQL' A
#
# COMPACT_ATOMS: atom_id res chain seq x y z
N ALA A 1 9.47 -25.66 -9.65
CA ALA A 1 9.44 -24.95 -10.94
C ALA A 1 9.53 -23.46 -10.64
N HIS A 2 10.57 -22.80 -11.14
CA HIS A 2 10.86 -21.40 -10.89
C HIS A 2 10.02 -20.58 -11.87
N ILE A 3 9.05 -19.81 -11.38
CA ILE A 3 8.30 -18.88 -12.21
C ILE A 3 9.08 -17.57 -12.20
N SER A 4 9.86 -17.37 -13.27
CA SER A 4 10.51 -16.10 -13.57
C SER A 4 9.44 -15.12 -14.05
N ALA A 5 9.02 -14.20 -13.19
CA ALA A 5 8.24 -13.03 -13.59
C ALA A 5 9.21 -12.02 -14.22
N LYS A 6 9.00 -11.76 -15.50
CA LYS A 6 9.75 -10.84 -16.34
C LYS A 6 9.54 -9.42 -15.83
N LYS A 7 10.57 -8.83 -15.23
CA LYS A 7 10.60 -7.42 -14.85
C LYS A 7 10.66 -6.57 -16.12
N GLU A 8 9.63 -5.75 -16.33
CA GLU A 8 9.68 -4.67 -17.32
C GLU A 8 10.52 -3.55 -16.69
N GLU A 9 11.79 -3.54 -17.05
CA GLU A 9 12.78 -2.55 -16.64
C GLU A 9 12.50 -1.27 -17.44
N ASP A 10 11.76 -0.32 -16.85
CA ASP A 10 11.82 1.08 -17.28
C ASP A 10 13.23 1.60 -16.96
N LYS A 11 14.12 1.41 -17.92
CA LYS A 11 15.52 1.80 -17.86
C LYS A 11 15.62 3.31 -18.10
N SER A 12 15.03 4.11 -17.22
CA SER A 12 15.41 5.51 -17.11
C SER A 12 16.79 5.56 -16.46
N GLU A 13 17.79 6.07 -17.18
CA GLU A 13 19.16 6.29 -16.70
C GLU A 13 19.19 7.43 -15.67
N GLY A 14 18.53 7.21 -14.53
CA GLY A 14 18.46 8.08 -13.37
C GLY A 14 18.71 7.27 -12.10
N LYS A 15 19.26 7.91 -11.06
CA LYS A 15 19.59 7.29 -9.77
C LYS A 15 18.41 6.44 -9.27
N GLN A 16 18.63 5.15 -9.06
CA GLN A 16 17.62 4.27 -8.51
C GLN A 16 17.36 4.65 -7.04
N LEU A 17 16.16 4.40 -6.52
CA LEU A 17 15.86 4.65 -5.10
C LEU A 17 16.85 3.94 -4.16
N LYS A 18 17.40 2.80 -4.61
CA LYS A 18 18.43 2.00 -3.94
C LYS A 18 19.77 2.73 -3.80
N ASP A 19 20.01 3.77 -4.58
CA ASP A 19 21.24 4.57 -4.57
C ASP A 19 21.21 5.67 -3.49
N VAL A 20 20.06 5.88 -2.84
CA VAL A 20 19.93 6.84 -1.75
C VAL A 20 20.53 6.20 -0.48
N PRO A 21 21.53 6.82 0.17
CA PRO A 21 22.23 6.22 1.32
C PRO A 21 21.30 5.73 2.43
N ILE A 22 20.27 6.51 2.78
CA ILE A 22 19.33 6.13 3.83
C ILE A 22 18.45 4.93 3.46
N VAL A 23 18.22 4.67 2.17
CA VAL A 23 17.43 3.50 1.73
C VAL A 23 18.27 2.22 1.92
N GLN A 24 19.59 2.31 1.74
CA GLN A 24 20.51 1.19 1.96
C GLN A 24 20.60 0.79 3.44
N ASP A 25 20.44 1.75 4.35
CA ASP A 25 20.44 1.49 5.79
C ASP A 25 19.17 0.75 6.27
N PHE A 26 18.08 0.79 5.50
CA PHE A 26 16.77 0.22 5.87
C PHE A 26 16.16 -0.66 4.76
N PRO A 27 16.82 -1.76 4.36
CA PRO A 27 16.36 -2.60 3.25
C PRO A 27 15.01 -3.28 3.52
N GLU A 28 14.65 -3.50 4.80
CA GLU A 28 13.38 -4.09 5.20
C GLU A 28 12.20 -3.11 5.15
N VAL A 29 12.46 -1.80 5.15
CA VAL A 29 11.42 -0.75 5.10
C VAL A 29 11.06 -0.38 3.67
N PHE A 30 12.04 -0.40 2.77
CA PHE A 30 11.89 -0.03 1.36
C PHE A 30 11.91 -1.24 0.44
N LEU A 31 11.07 -2.23 0.75
CA LEU A 31 10.88 -3.41 -0.08
C LEU A 31 10.12 -3.04 -1.37
N GLU A 32 10.40 -3.78 -2.45
CA GLU A 32 9.70 -3.62 -3.73
C GLU A 32 8.23 -4.06 -3.62
N GLU A 33 7.92 -4.96 -2.68
CA GLU A 33 6.57 -5.36 -2.27
C GLU A 33 6.44 -5.26 -0.75
N LEU A 34 5.29 -4.78 -0.25
CA LEU A 34 5.05 -4.64 1.19
C LEU A 34 4.82 -6.01 1.86
N PRO A 35 5.28 -6.24 3.11
CA PRO A 35 5.20 -7.53 3.80
C PRO A 35 3.78 -7.92 4.28
N GLY A 36 2.73 -7.33 3.69
CA GLY A 36 1.33 -7.54 4.07
C GLY A 36 0.90 -6.66 5.25
N LEU A 37 -0.07 -7.14 6.03
CA LEU A 37 -0.57 -6.42 7.19
C LEU A 37 0.50 -6.29 8.27
N PRO A 38 0.57 -5.17 9.00
CA PRO A 38 1.49 -5.04 10.12
C PRO A 38 1.17 -6.11 11.18
N PRO A 39 2.18 -6.56 11.95
CA PRO A 39 1.97 -7.46 13.07
C PRO A 39 0.91 -6.95 14.05
N ALA A 40 0.25 -7.87 14.75
CA ALA A 40 -0.69 -7.52 15.80
C ALA A 40 -0.01 -6.60 16.81
N ARG A 41 -0.59 -5.41 17.01
CA ARG A 41 -0.07 -4.44 17.96
C ARG A 41 -0.55 -4.82 19.37
N PRO A 42 0.28 -4.64 20.43
CA PRO A 42 -0.13 -4.91 21.80
C PRO A 42 -1.26 -3.99 22.32
N VAL A 43 -1.55 -2.91 21.59
CA VAL A 43 -2.54 -1.90 21.96
C VAL A 43 -3.61 -1.82 20.87
N GLU A 44 -4.87 -1.80 21.30
CA GLU A 44 -6.01 -1.67 20.42
C GLU A 44 -6.27 -0.22 19.96
N PHE A 45 -6.54 -0.11 18.67
CA PHE A 45 -7.08 1.02 17.92
C PHE A 45 -8.49 1.41 18.39
N GLN A 46 -8.68 2.29 19.37
CA GLN A 46 -10.02 2.80 19.70
C GLN A 46 -10.30 4.11 18.94
N ILE A 47 -11.51 4.21 18.36
CA ILE A 47 -12.01 5.43 17.73
C ILE A 47 -12.99 6.08 18.69
N ASP A 48 -12.54 7.11 19.39
CA ASP A 48 -13.39 7.89 20.29
C ASP A 48 -14.30 8.81 19.48
N LEU A 49 -15.60 8.71 19.71
CA LEU A 49 -16.59 9.59 19.12
C LEU A 49 -16.94 10.72 20.08
N ILE A 50 -17.05 11.93 19.55
CA ILE A 50 -17.63 13.04 20.33
C ILE A 50 -19.10 12.69 20.68
N PRO A 51 -19.57 13.01 21.91
CA PRO A 51 -20.96 12.76 22.28
C PRO A 51 -21.95 13.38 21.27
N GLY A 52 -22.86 12.56 20.75
CA GLY A 52 -23.84 12.97 19.73
C GLY A 52 -23.40 12.79 18.28
N ALA A 53 -22.17 12.30 18.02
CA ALA A 53 -21.78 11.90 16.67
C ALA A 53 -22.62 10.71 16.18
N ALA A 54 -23.17 10.85 14.98
CA ALA A 54 -23.91 9.78 14.31
C ALA A 54 -23.05 9.19 13.16
N PRO A 55 -23.18 7.89 12.85
CA PRO A 55 -22.54 7.29 11.69
C PRO A 55 -22.94 8.00 10.40
N VAL A 56 -21.97 8.24 9.52
CA VAL A 56 -22.20 8.86 8.21
C VAL A 56 -22.34 7.77 7.16
N ALA A 57 -23.50 7.72 6.50
CA ALA A 57 -23.71 6.90 5.31
C ALA A 57 -23.77 7.80 4.07
N ARG A 58 -22.88 7.57 3.11
CA ARG A 58 -22.86 8.27 1.81
C ARG A 58 -22.82 7.24 0.69
N SER A 59 -23.48 7.55 -0.42
CA SER A 59 -23.37 6.73 -1.63
C SER A 59 -21.92 6.74 -2.14
N PRO A 60 -21.37 5.60 -2.60
CA PRO A 60 -20.08 5.58 -3.28
C PRO A 60 -20.09 6.50 -4.51
N TYR A 61 -18.91 7.04 -4.85
CA TYR A 61 -18.74 7.74 -6.11
C TYR A 61 -18.82 6.76 -7.28
N ARG A 62 -19.18 7.28 -8.46
CA ARG A 62 -19.16 6.46 -9.68
C ARG A 62 -17.73 6.20 -10.07
N LEU A 63 -17.38 4.92 -10.18
CA LEU A 63 -16.10 4.45 -10.68
C LEU A 63 -16.29 3.88 -12.08
N SER A 64 -15.32 4.11 -12.95
CA SER A 64 -15.20 3.43 -14.24
C SER A 64 -14.87 1.94 -14.04
N PRO A 65 -15.06 1.08 -15.07
CA PRO A 65 -14.74 -0.34 -14.95
C PRO A 65 -13.29 -0.64 -14.56
N SER A 66 -12.32 0.18 -15.00
CA SER A 66 -10.91 0.02 -14.65
C SER A 66 -10.63 0.36 -13.18
N GLU A 67 -11.20 1.44 -12.66
CA GLU A 67 -11.06 1.83 -11.26
C GLU A 67 -11.74 0.81 -10.33
N MET A 68 -12.87 0.24 -10.74
CA MET A 68 -13.54 -0.83 -10.00
C MET A 68 -12.67 -2.09 -9.91
N LYS A 69 -11.96 -2.44 -10.99
CA LYS A 69 -11.03 -3.58 -11.02
C LYS A 69 -9.85 -3.34 -10.09
N GLU A 70 -9.25 -2.16 -10.16
CA GLU A 70 -8.13 -1.78 -9.29
C GLU A 70 -8.53 -1.79 -7.81
N LEU A 71 -9.71 -1.21 -7.49
CA LEU A 71 -10.22 -1.22 -6.12
C LEU A 71 -10.42 -2.64 -5.59
N SER A 72 -10.90 -3.57 -6.42
CA SER A 72 -11.07 -4.96 -5.99
C SER A 72 -9.76 -5.73 -5.89
N GLU A 73 -8.67 -5.26 -6.50
CA GLU A 73 -7.34 -5.86 -6.35
C GLU A 73 -6.67 -5.41 -5.04
N GLN A 74 -7.06 -4.24 -4.52
CA GLN A 74 -6.53 -3.67 -3.28
C GLN A 74 -7.27 -4.11 -2.00
N LEU A 75 -8.56 -4.43 -2.11
CA LEU A 75 -9.44 -4.84 -0.99
C LEU A 75 -9.42 -6.36 -0.80
#